data_AF-A0A803QSV0-F1
#
_entry.id   AF-A0A803QSV0-F1
#
_cell.length_a   1.000
_cell.length_b   1.000
_cell.length_c   1.000
_cell.angle_alpha   90.00
_cell.angle_beta   90.00
_cell.angle_gamma   90.00
#
_symmetry.space_group_name_H-M   'P 1'
#
loop_
_entity.id
_entity.type
_entity.pdbx_description
1 polymer ?
#
loop_
_entity_poly.entity_id
_entity_poly.type
_entity_poly.pdbx_seq_one_letter_code
_entity_poly.pdbx_strand_id
1 'polypeptide(L)'
;MIGCEKMVSPFMRKASTTELEVFYPIRTECQEDVPKTRFKLEAGKTLSPRRWNVAFSEDGHLDIAKVLRRIQRGGVHPSIKGAVWEFLLGCYDPNSTFEERNILRQRRREQYVSWKAECQKMVPVIGSGKYITATFITDGGRPIEDTTIDVMRDSEVMFTLLAHCDLRNTLVI
;
A
#
# COMPACT_ATOMS: atom_id res chain seq x y z
N MET A 1 -1.63 -0.97 56.40
CA MET A 1 -0.91 0.10 55.66
C MET A 1 0.33 -0.50 55.02
N ILE A 2 0.31 -0.79 53.72
CA ILE A 2 1.50 -0.85 52.84
C ILE A 2 1.00 -0.48 51.44
N GLY A 3 1.81 0.32 50.75
CA GLY A 3 1.45 1.22 49.67
C GLY A 3 1.01 0.56 48.36
N CYS A 4 0.09 1.24 47.69
CA CYS A 4 -0.28 1.02 46.30
C CYS A 4 0.77 1.71 45.43
N GLU A 5 1.65 0.94 44.79
CA GLU A 5 2.62 1.47 43.83
C GLU A 5 1.91 1.84 42.53
N LYS A 6 2.02 3.12 42.17
CA LYS A 6 1.43 3.73 40.99
C LYS A 6 2.13 3.19 39.76
N MET A 7 1.41 2.48 38.89
CA MET A 7 1.87 2.21 37.54
C MET A 7 2.01 3.54 36.79
N VAL A 8 3.26 3.94 36.55
CA VAL A 8 3.59 5.03 35.63
C VAL A 8 3.11 4.62 34.25
N SER A 9 2.05 5.27 33.79
CA SER A 9 1.56 5.11 32.42
C SER A 9 2.66 5.58 31.46
N PRO A 10 3.05 4.80 30.44
CA PRO A 10 4.01 5.27 29.47
C PRO A 10 3.34 6.39 28.66
N PHE A 11 3.91 7.58 28.83
CA PHE A 11 3.81 8.77 28.00
C PHE A 11 3.31 8.45 26.58
N MET A 12 2.06 8.81 26.28
CA MET A 12 1.54 8.78 24.92
C MET A 12 2.35 9.76 24.07
N ARG A 13 3.34 9.25 23.33
CA ARG A 13 4.00 10.03 22.29
C ARG A 13 2.91 10.46 21.32
N LYS A 14 2.75 11.77 21.16
CA LYS A 14 1.94 12.35 20.09
C LYS A 14 2.64 12.10 18.75
N ALA A 15 2.42 10.93 18.17
CA ALA A 15 2.58 10.76 16.73
C ALA A 15 1.66 11.78 16.05
N SER A 16 2.20 12.65 15.18
CA SER A 16 1.41 13.78 14.66
C SER A 16 1.79 14.24 13.25
N THR A 17 3.05 14.24 12.82
CA THR A 17 3.43 14.59 11.42
C THR A 17 4.77 13.97 11.02
N THR A 18 5.72 13.90 11.96
CA THR A 18 7.02 13.26 11.76
C THR A 18 6.93 11.79 11.33
N GLU A 19 5.95 11.03 11.84
CA GLU A 19 5.73 9.65 11.38
C GLU A 19 5.22 9.57 9.93
N LEU A 20 4.50 10.57 9.42
CA LEU A 20 4.06 10.59 8.01
C LEU A 20 5.24 10.77 7.07
N GLU A 21 6.18 11.65 7.42
CA GLU A 21 7.37 11.93 6.63
C GLU A 21 8.28 10.70 6.49
N VAL A 22 8.27 9.80 7.48
CA VAL A 22 8.97 8.50 7.39
C VAL A 22 8.33 7.59 6.34
N PHE A 23 7.00 7.55 6.25
CA PHE A 23 6.30 6.69 5.28
C PHE A 23 6.23 7.28 3.88
N TYR A 24 6.17 8.61 3.76
CA TYR A 24 6.06 9.34 2.51
C TYR A 24 7.09 10.47 2.48
N PRO A 25 8.39 10.14 2.35
CA PRO A 25 9.43 11.15 2.33
C PRO A 25 9.24 12.06 1.13
N ILE A 26 9.21 13.36 1.40
CA ILE A 26 9.19 14.39 0.36
C ILE A 26 10.63 14.57 -0.13
N ARG A 27 10.81 14.60 -1.44
CA ARG A 27 12.09 14.93 -2.08
C ARG A 27 12.60 16.27 -1.55
N THR A 28 13.87 16.34 -1.20
CA THR A 28 14.48 17.52 -0.56
C THR A 28 14.24 18.81 -1.33
N GLU A 29 14.34 18.75 -2.66
CA GLU A 29 14.11 19.82 -3.61
C GLU A 29 12.65 20.31 -3.68
N CYS A 30 11.70 19.55 -3.12
CA CYS A 30 10.27 19.90 -3.11
C CYS A 30 9.78 20.32 -1.71
N GLN A 31 10.63 20.32 -0.67
CA GLN A 31 10.17 20.57 0.70
C GLN A 31 9.59 21.98 0.90
N GLU A 32 10.10 22.98 0.18
CA GLU A 32 9.63 24.36 0.26
C GLU A 32 8.31 24.57 -0.50
N ASP A 33 8.12 23.84 -1.61
CA ASP A 33 6.97 23.98 -2.50
C ASP A 33 5.77 23.13 -2.06
N VAL A 34 5.96 22.08 -1.26
CA VAL A 34 4.88 21.18 -0.86
C VAL A 34 4.00 21.84 0.21
N PRO A 35 2.70 22.05 -0.07
CA PRO A 35 1.79 22.61 0.91
C PRO A 35 1.68 21.70 2.14
N LYS A 36 1.68 22.31 3.33
CA LYS A 36 1.47 21.55 4.58
C LYS A 36 0.11 20.87 4.55
N THR A 37 0.11 19.54 4.65
CA THR A 37 -1.13 18.77 4.61
C THR A 37 -1.96 19.04 5.88
N ARG A 38 -3.29 19.10 5.74
CA ARG A 38 -4.21 19.15 6.89
C ARG A 38 -4.40 17.79 7.54
N PHE A 39 -3.97 16.72 6.88
CA PHE A 39 -4.03 15.38 7.40
C PHE A 39 -2.92 15.17 8.43
N LYS A 40 -3.27 14.58 9.58
CA LYS A 40 -2.32 14.26 10.64
C LYS A 40 -2.55 12.83 11.09
N LEU A 41 -1.48 12.05 11.20
CA LEU A 41 -1.57 10.75 11.86
C LEU A 41 -1.72 10.99 13.34
N GLU A 42 -2.96 10.89 13.81
CA GLU A 42 -3.28 11.06 15.21
C GLU A 42 -3.55 9.70 15.84
N ALA A 43 -2.72 9.35 16.82
CA ALA A 43 -2.89 8.13 17.60
C ALA A 43 -4.31 8.09 18.17
N GLY A 44 -5.01 6.99 17.95
CA GLY A 44 -6.39 6.85 18.42
C GLY A 44 -7.44 7.63 17.62
N LYS A 45 -7.11 8.22 16.45
CA LYS A 45 -8.09 8.72 15.47
C LYS A 45 -8.05 7.95 14.15
N THR A 46 -6.86 7.70 13.61
CA THR A 46 -6.67 6.88 12.41
C THR A 46 -7.07 5.42 12.66
N LEU A 47 -7.37 4.68 11.59
CA LEU A 47 -7.45 3.22 11.64
C LEU A 47 -6.04 2.65 11.82
N SER A 48 -5.74 2.16 13.02
CA SER A 48 -4.44 1.57 13.35
C SER A 48 -4.40 0.07 13.01
N PRO A 49 -3.21 -0.55 12.90
CA PRO A 49 -3.07 -2.00 12.65
C PRO A 49 -3.84 -2.85 13.65
N ARG A 50 -3.75 -2.52 14.94
CA ARG A 50 -4.49 -3.22 16.00
C ARG A 50 -6.00 -3.18 15.78
N ARG A 51 -6.55 -2.02 15.39
CA ARG A 51 -8.00 -1.89 15.15
C ARG A 51 -8.44 -2.58 13.87
N TRP A 52 -7.56 -2.63 12.87
CA TRP A 52 -7.78 -3.37 11.64
C TRP A 52 -7.90 -4.87 11.91
N ASN A 53 -6.96 -5.46 12.64
CA ASN A 53 -6.99 -6.89 12.96
C ASN A 53 -8.23 -7.30 13.77
N VAL A 54 -8.66 -6.44 14.71
CA VAL A 54 -9.88 -6.67 15.53
C VAL A 54 -11.18 -6.44 14.75
N ALA A 55 -11.12 -5.90 13.52
CA ALA A 55 -12.31 -5.75 12.68
C ALA A 55 -12.70 -7.04 11.94
N PHE A 56 -11.83 -8.05 11.95
CA PHE A 56 -12.10 -9.35 11.37
C PHE A 56 -12.74 -10.30 12.39
N SER A 57 -13.61 -11.18 11.91
CA SER A 57 -14.04 -12.38 12.62
C SER A 57 -12.94 -13.45 12.60
N GLU A 58 -13.15 -14.53 13.34
CA GLU A 58 -12.20 -15.65 13.48
C GLU A 58 -11.90 -16.36 12.14
N ASP A 59 -12.91 -16.48 11.28
CA ASP A 59 -12.84 -17.03 9.91
C ASP A 59 -12.43 -15.98 8.85
N GLY A 60 -12.30 -14.71 9.24
CA GLY A 60 -11.74 -13.65 8.42
C GLY A 60 -12.75 -12.79 7.65
N HIS A 61 -14.03 -12.78 8.02
CA HIS A 61 -15.00 -11.79 7.53
C HIS A 61 -14.73 -10.40 8.13
N LEU A 62 -14.87 -9.35 7.34
CA LEU A 62 -14.57 -7.98 7.73
C LEU A 62 -15.86 -7.22 8.09
N ASP A 63 -15.91 -6.64 9.30
CA ASP A 63 -16.92 -5.61 9.63
C ASP A 63 -16.59 -4.29 8.91
N ILE A 64 -16.90 -4.26 7.62
CA ILE A 64 -16.59 -3.14 6.73
C ILE A 64 -17.30 -1.86 7.17
N ALA A 65 -18.50 -1.95 7.73
CA ALA A 65 -19.27 -0.79 8.18
C ALA A 65 -18.54 -0.06 9.32
N LYS A 66 -18.01 -0.81 10.30
CA LYS A 66 -17.21 -0.25 11.40
C LYS A 66 -15.89 0.34 10.90
N VAL A 67 -15.23 -0.32 9.97
CA VAL A 67 -14.00 0.16 9.34
C VAL A 67 -14.24 1.47 8.59
N LEU A 68 -15.26 1.54 7.72
CA LEU A 68 -15.57 2.72 6.93
C LEU A 68 -15.88 3.95 7.80
N ARG A 69 -16.69 3.77 8.87
CA ARG A 69 -16.97 4.85 9.84
C ARG A 69 -15.71 5.45 10.43
N ARG A 70 -14.67 4.64 10.62
CA ARG A 70 -13.40 5.07 11.16
C ARG A 70 -12.54 5.78 10.12
N ILE A 71 -12.45 5.21 8.92
CA ILE A 71 -11.70 5.77 7.80
C ILE A 71 -12.24 7.14 7.42
N GLN A 72 -13.56 7.32 7.35
CA GLN A 72 -14.18 8.60 7.02
C GLN A 72 -13.83 9.72 8.02
N ARG A 73 -13.62 9.37 9.30
CA ARG A 73 -13.32 10.35 10.36
C ARG A 73 -11.84 10.65 10.52
N GLY A 74 -10.98 9.66 10.28
CA GLY A 74 -9.56 9.76 10.65
C GLY A 74 -8.58 9.21 9.63
N GLY A 75 -9.04 8.61 8.53
CA GLY A 75 -8.19 7.99 7.53
C GLY A 75 -7.57 6.66 7.98
N VAL A 76 -6.63 6.18 7.17
CA VAL A 76 -5.96 4.88 7.32
C VAL A 76 -4.51 5.10 7.70
N HIS A 77 -4.00 4.31 8.65
CA HIS A 77 -2.58 4.33 8.97
C HIS A 77 -1.73 3.78 7.81
N PRO A 78 -0.61 4.43 7.41
CA PRO A 78 0.16 4.06 6.23
C PRO A 78 0.62 2.60 6.22
N SER A 79 1.02 2.07 7.38
CA SER A 79 1.51 0.69 7.51
C SER A 79 0.50 -0.40 7.13
N ILE A 80 -0.80 -0.09 7.10
CA ILE A 80 -1.86 -1.04 6.70
C ILE A 80 -2.64 -0.57 5.47
N LYS A 81 -2.21 0.53 4.83
CA LYS A 81 -2.92 1.13 3.70
C LYS A 81 -3.11 0.12 2.56
N GLY A 82 -2.08 -0.67 2.25
CA GLY A 82 -2.16 -1.73 1.23
C GLY A 82 -3.30 -2.71 1.49
N ALA A 83 -3.30 -3.36 2.66
CA ALA A 83 -4.32 -4.35 3.03
C ALA A 83 -5.74 -3.76 3.07
N VAL A 84 -5.91 -2.54 3.60
CA VAL A 84 -7.22 -1.89 3.66
C VAL A 84 -7.76 -1.56 2.27
N TRP A 85 -6.89 -1.11 1.35
CA TRP A 85 -7.28 -0.74 0.00
C TRP A 85 -7.76 -1.92 -0.83
N GLU A 86 -7.30 -3.16 -0.56
CA GLU A 86 -7.83 -4.35 -1.21
C GLU A 86 -9.36 -4.51 -1.02
N PHE A 87 -9.89 -4.10 0.14
CA PHE A 87 -11.34 -4.11 0.38
C PHE A 87 -12.04 -2.87 -0.17
N LEU A 88 -11.44 -1.68 -0.02
CA LEU A 88 -12.05 -0.43 -0.50
C LEU A 88 -12.20 -0.38 -2.02
N LEU A 89 -11.29 -1.01 -2.76
CA LEU A 89 -11.35 -1.12 -4.22
C LEU A 89 -12.22 -2.29 -4.70
N GLY A 90 -12.83 -3.05 -3.79
CA GLY A 90 -13.62 -4.22 -4.14
C GLY A 90 -12.80 -5.39 -4.68
N CYS A 91 -11.48 -5.43 -4.45
CA CYS A 91 -10.67 -6.60 -4.79
C CYS A 91 -11.14 -7.82 -3.98
N TYR A 92 -11.59 -7.60 -2.75
CA TYR A 92 -12.16 -8.62 -1.88
C TYR A 92 -13.55 -8.24 -1.37
N ASP A 93 -14.42 -9.24 -1.26
CA ASP A 93 -15.70 -9.09 -0.58
C ASP A 93 -15.48 -9.08 0.93
N PRO A 94 -16.03 -8.11 1.69
CA PRO A 94 -15.99 -8.13 3.15
C PRO A 94 -16.52 -9.42 3.79
N ASN A 95 -17.46 -10.08 3.14
CA ASN A 95 -18.04 -11.36 3.58
C ASN A 95 -17.27 -12.57 3.06
N SER A 96 -16.10 -12.41 2.44
CA SER A 96 -15.25 -13.56 2.13
C SER A 96 -14.47 -14.00 3.36
N THR A 97 -14.08 -15.27 3.41
CA THR A 97 -13.14 -15.80 4.41
C THR A 97 -11.70 -15.45 4.05
N PHE A 98 -10.76 -15.68 4.98
CA PHE A 98 -9.34 -15.54 4.67
C PHE A 98 -8.87 -16.51 3.58
N GLU A 99 -9.30 -17.77 3.64
CA GLU A 99 -8.87 -18.80 2.70
C GLU A 99 -9.37 -18.54 1.28
N GLU A 100 -10.63 -18.12 1.13
CA GLU A 100 -11.19 -17.71 -0.16
C GLU A 100 -10.36 -16.59 -0.81
N ARG A 101 -9.89 -15.61 -0.01
CA ARG A 101 -9.04 -14.52 -0.51
C ARG A 101 -7.66 -15.02 -0.92
N ASN A 102 -7.08 -15.98 -0.21
CA ASN A 102 -5.79 -16.56 -0.59
C ASN A 102 -5.88 -17.28 -1.93
N ILE A 103 -6.91 -18.12 -2.12
CA ILE A 103 -7.17 -18.80 -3.39
C ILE A 103 -7.38 -17.77 -4.51
N LEU A 104 -8.22 -16.75 -4.27
CA LEU A 104 -8.48 -15.71 -5.25
C LEU A 104 -7.22 -14.91 -5.62
N ARG A 105 -6.37 -14.60 -4.64
CA ARG A 105 -5.08 -13.91 -4.86
C ARG A 105 -4.18 -14.75 -5.75
N GLN A 106 -4.07 -16.05 -5.48
CA GLN A 106 -3.24 -16.95 -6.28
C GLN A 106 -3.74 -17.03 -7.73
N ARG A 107 -5.04 -17.26 -7.92
CA ARG A 107 -5.67 -17.28 -9.25
C ARG A 107 -5.44 -15.99 -10.03
N ARG A 108 -5.59 -14.83 -9.39
CA ARG A 108 -5.37 -13.53 -10.05
C ARG A 108 -3.90 -13.31 -10.42
N ARG A 109 -2.94 -13.81 -9.64
CA ARG A 109 -1.51 -13.75 -10.00
C ARG A 109 -1.23 -14.55 -11.26
N GLU A 110 -1.78 -15.76 -11.37
CA GLU A 110 -1.64 -16.60 -12.55
C GLU A 110 -2.26 -15.95 -13.79
N GLN A 111 -3.46 -15.40 -13.65
CA GLN A 111 -4.14 -14.65 -14.73
C GLN A 111 -3.33 -13.42 -15.16
N TYR A 112 -2.82 -12.64 -14.20
CA TYR A 112 -1.99 -11.48 -14.49
C TYR A 112 -0.72 -11.86 -15.23
N VAL A 113 -0.05 -12.95 -14.86
CA VAL A 113 1.15 -13.44 -15.57
C VAL A 113 0.81 -13.78 -17.02
N SER A 114 -0.31 -14.46 -17.27
CA SER A 114 -0.78 -14.80 -18.62
C SER A 114 -1.04 -13.54 -19.46
N TRP A 115 -1.83 -12.60 -18.93
CA TRP A 115 -2.13 -11.35 -19.63
C TRP A 115 -0.90 -10.47 -19.83
N LYS A 116 -0.01 -10.40 -18.84
CA LYS A 116 1.27 -9.69 -18.98
C LYS A 116 2.07 -10.26 -20.14
N ALA A 117 2.17 -11.59 -20.26
CA ALA A 117 2.88 -12.24 -21.35
C ALA A 117 2.23 -11.96 -22.72
N GLU A 118 0.90 -11.90 -22.78
CA GLU A 118 0.18 -11.50 -23.99
C GLU A 118 0.45 -10.05 -24.37
N CYS A 119 0.38 -9.12 -23.42
CA CYS A 119 0.70 -7.71 -23.62
C CYS A 119 2.15 -7.52 -24.09
N GLN A 120 3.10 -8.32 -23.57
CA GLN A 120 4.50 -8.28 -23.96
C GLN A 120 4.75 -8.67 -25.42
N LYS A 121 3.87 -9.47 -26.05
CA LYS A 121 3.96 -9.76 -27.50
C LYS A 121 3.68 -8.53 -28.35
N MET A 122 2.84 -7.60 -27.87
CA MET A 122 2.48 -6.38 -28.57
C MET A 122 3.45 -5.23 -28.25
N VAL A 123 3.82 -5.09 -26.98
CA VAL A 123 4.71 -4.04 -26.50
C VAL A 123 5.73 -4.65 -25.55
N PRO A 124 6.96 -4.96 -26.02
CA PRO A 124 7.97 -5.68 -25.23
C PRO A 124 8.39 -4.97 -23.93
N VAL A 125 8.23 -3.64 -23.86
CA VAL A 125 8.59 -2.87 -22.66
C VAL A 125 7.62 -3.09 -21.50
N ILE A 126 6.42 -3.65 -21.73
CA ILE A 126 5.41 -3.85 -20.70
C ILE A 126 5.97 -4.73 -19.57
N GLY A 127 5.96 -4.17 -18.36
CA GLY A 127 6.39 -4.87 -17.15
C GLY A 127 7.90 -5.05 -16.99
N SER A 128 8.70 -4.32 -17.76
CA SER A 128 10.15 -4.19 -17.59
C SER A 128 10.56 -3.14 -16.53
N GLY A 129 9.61 -2.32 -16.07
CA GLY A 129 9.88 -1.15 -15.22
C GLY A 129 10.30 0.11 -15.99
N LYS A 130 10.53 0.00 -17.30
CA LYS A 130 10.76 1.14 -18.19
C LYS A 130 9.41 1.73 -18.64
N TYR A 131 9.29 3.05 -18.65
CA TYR A 131 8.11 3.76 -19.13
C TYR A 131 8.47 4.60 -20.36
N ILE A 132 7.60 4.58 -21.37
CA ILE A 132 7.77 5.38 -22.57
C ILE A 132 7.10 6.73 -22.33
N THR A 133 7.89 7.80 -22.27
CA THR A 133 7.37 9.17 -22.07
C THR A 133 7.20 9.94 -23.39
N ALA A 134 7.76 9.43 -24.50
CA ALA A 134 7.65 10.02 -25.83
C ALA A 134 6.48 9.40 -26.63
N THR A 135 5.88 10.19 -27.53
CA THR A 135 4.82 9.71 -28.42
C THR A 135 5.31 8.62 -29.34
N PHE A 136 4.65 7.46 -29.33
CA PHE A 136 5.04 6.26 -30.10
C PHE A 136 4.78 6.37 -31.62
N ILE A 137 4.13 7.44 -32.08
CA ILE A 137 3.83 7.68 -33.50
C ILE A 137 4.44 9.01 -33.92
N THR A 138 5.37 8.94 -34.88
CA THR A 138 5.75 10.10 -35.70
C THR A 138 4.59 10.45 -36.62
N ASP A 139 4.38 11.73 -37.01
CA ASP A 139 3.27 12.22 -37.86
C ASP A 139 3.07 11.45 -39.20
N GLY A 140 4.06 10.63 -39.60
CA GLY A 140 4.00 9.69 -40.73
C GLY A 140 3.67 8.22 -40.40
N GLY A 141 3.17 7.90 -39.20
CA GLY A 141 2.70 6.55 -38.85
C GLY A 141 3.76 5.48 -38.57
N ARG A 142 5.04 5.85 -38.44
CA ARG A 142 6.15 4.91 -38.16
C ARG A 142 6.46 4.84 -36.66
N PRO A 143 6.63 3.62 -36.08
CA PRO A 143 7.11 3.45 -34.71
C PRO A 143 8.54 3.99 -34.56
N ILE A 144 8.79 4.79 -33.53
CA ILE A 144 10.13 5.29 -33.21
C ILE A 144 10.87 4.19 -32.44
N GLU A 145 12.03 3.77 -32.94
CA GLU A 145 12.75 2.57 -32.44
C GLU A 145 13.51 2.77 -31.12
N ASP A 146 13.75 4.01 -30.64
CA ASP A 146 14.53 4.23 -29.42
C ASP A 146 14.06 5.45 -28.61
N THR A 147 13.19 5.24 -27.63
CA THR A 147 12.81 6.26 -26.63
C THR A 147 12.85 5.72 -25.20
N THR A 148 13.60 4.65 -24.94
CA THR A 148 13.69 4.07 -23.59
C THR A 148 14.71 4.85 -22.75
N ILE A 149 14.22 5.68 -21.83
CA ILE A 149 15.06 6.26 -20.79
C ILE A 149 15.22 5.20 -19.70
N ASP A 150 16.42 4.67 -19.56
CA ASP A 150 16.77 3.72 -18.49
C ASP A 150 17.03 4.51 -17.20
N VAL A 151 15.99 4.75 -16.40
CA VAL A 151 16.18 5.32 -15.06
C VAL A 151 16.56 4.19 -14.11
N MET A 152 17.83 3.78 -14.15
CA MET A 152 18.46 3.03 -13.06
C MET A 152 18.91 4.00 -11.96
N ARG A 153 18.17 3.98 -10.84
CA ARG A 153 18.49 4.40 -9.46
C ARG A 153 17.10 4.52 -8.79
N ASP A 154 16.53 3.46 -8.20
CA ASP A 154 16.83 3.00 -6.84
C ASP A 154 16.23 1.59 -6.59
N SER A 155 16.61 0.61 -7.43
CA SER A 155 15.99 -0.72 -7.45
C SER A 155 16.33 -1.63 -6.26
N GLU A 156 17.27 -1.28 -5.39
CA GLU A 156 17.56 -2.09 -4.19
C GLU A 156 16.43 -2.01 -3.15
N VAL A 157 15.68 -0.90 -3.09
CA VAL A 157 14.64 -0.71 -2.07
C VAL A 157 13.30 -1.32 -2.48
N MET A 158 12.99 -1.34 -3.78
CA MET A 158 11.73 -1.92 -4.29
C MET A 158 11.78 -3.45 -4.40
N PHE A 159 12.92 -4.04 -4.78
CA PHE A 159 13.06 -5.49 -4.84
C PHE A 159 13.09 -6.12 -3.44
N THR A 160 13.71 -5.44 -2.46
CA THR A 160 13.60 -5.83 -1.06
C THR A 160 12.20 -5.64 -0.51
N LEU A 161 11.44 -4.60 -0.89
CA LEU A 161 10.03 -4.45 -0.48
C LEU A 161 9.07 -5.47 -1.11
N LEU A 162 9.28 -5.89 -2.36
CA LEU A 162 8.49 -6.95 -3.00
C LEU A 162 8.85 -8.35 -2.48
N ALA A 163 10.13 -8.65 -2.28
CA ALA A 163 10.56 -9.88 -1.62
C ALA A 163 10.18 -9.91 -0.13
N HIS A 164 10.20 -8.75 0.55
CA HIS A 164 9.62 -8.61 1.88
C HIS A 164 8.10 -8.66 1.88
N CYS A 165 7.40 -8.31 0.79
CA CYS A 165 5.97 -8.56 0.68
C CYS A 165 5.68 -10.07 0.54
N ASP A 166 6.50 -10.83 -0.20
CA ASP A 166 6.37 -12.28 -0.28
C ASP A 166 6.74 -13.00 1.04
N LEU A 167 7.68 -12.47 1.84
CA LEU A 167 8.05 -13.03 3.15
C LEU A 167 7.28 -12.45 4.35
N ARG A 168 6.68 -11.27 4.25
CA ARG A 168 5.83 -10.70 5.33
C ARG A 168 4.38 -11.13 5.20
N ASN A 169 3.89 -11.56 4.02
CA ASN A 169 2.54 -12.12 3.92
C ASN A 169 2.42 -13.55 4.46
N THR A 170 3.54 -14.22 4.77
CA THR A 170 3.56 -15.41 5.63
C THR A 170 3.47 -15.06 7.12
N LEU A 171 3.54 -13.77 7.47
CA LEU A 171 3.48 -13.25 8.84
C LEU A 171 2.58 -11.99 8.92
N VAL A 172 1.40 -12.05 8.29
CA VAL A 172 0.25 -11.21 8.70
C VAL A 172 -0.89 -12.15 9.09
N ILE A 173 -0.61 -12.94 10.13
CA ILE A 173 -1.50 -13.28 11.25
C ILE A 173 -0.65 -13.15 12.50
#